data_AF-V4B0L7-F1
#
_entry.id   AF-V4B0L7-F1
#
_cell.length_a   1.000
_cell.length_b   1.000
_cell.length_c   1.000
_cell.angle_alpha   90.00
_cell.angle_beta   90.00
_cell.angle_gamma   90.00
#
_symmetry.space_group_name_H-M   'P 1'
#
loop_
_entity.id
_entity.type
_entity.pdbx_description
1 polymer ?
#
loop_
_entity_poly.entity_id
_entity_poly.type
_entity_poly.pdbx_seq_one_letter_code
_entity_poly.pdbx_strand_id
1 'polypeptide(L)'
;CRLMENVRVKRAGYAFRQSYSIFLYRYKMLAKETWPSWKGEAKEGVKLVLESQNIPSEEYAFGKTKIFIRNPKTLFEIEERRRDKMEDLAVMIQKVWKGWKQLMIYKKMKQSQIVISARYRGYWVSYHVYGWNG
;
A
#
# COMPACT_ATOMS: atom_id res chain seq x y z
N CYS A 1 15.34 -9.38 -10.58
CA CYS A 1 14.81 -10.59 -9.91
C CYS A 1 15.93 -11.61 -9.75
N ARG A 2 16.55 -11.71 -8.57
CA ARG A 2 17.70 -12.60 -8.29
C ARG A 2 17.30 -13.79 -7.39
N LEU A 3 16.03 -14.20 -7.48
CA LEU A 3 15.41 -15.27 -6.68
C LEU A 3 15.02 -16.49 -7.51
N MET A 4 14.78 -16.32 -8.82
CA MET A 4 14.38 -17.41 -9.72
C MET A 4 15.55 -18.35 -10.09
N GLU A 5 16.80 -17.95 -9.83
CA GLU A 5 18.00 -18.65 -10.30
C GLU A 5 18.43 -19.81 -9.37
N ASN A 6 17.88 -19.90 -8.16
CA ASN A 6 18.22 -20.93 -7.17
C ASN A 6 17.25 -22.12 -7.16
N VAL A 7 16.56 -22.41 -8.27
CA VAL A 7 15.58 -23.53 -8.37
C VAL A 7 16.22 -24.83 -8.89
N ARG A 8 17.55 -24.99 -8.79
CA ARG A 8 18.22 -26.19 -9.29
C ARG A 8 19.11 -26.88 -8.25
N VAL A 9 18.61 -28.06 -7.83
CA VAL A 9 19.33 -29.30 -7.44
C VAL A 9 19.51 -29.65 -5.94
N LYS A 10 18.68 -30.64 -5.53
CA LYS A 10 18.88 -31.88 -4.70
C LYS A 10 19.06 -31.91 -3.16
N ARG A 11 18.29 -32.87 -2.60
CA ARG A 11 18.54 -33.85 -1.51
C ARG A 11 18.42 -33.49 -0.03
N ALA A 12 18.10 -32.27 0.38
CA ALA A 12 17.79 -32.00 1.79
C ALA A 12 16.74 -30.90 2.03
N GLY A 13 15.46 -31.29 2.04
CA GLY A 13 14.42 -30.72 2.90
C GLY A 13 13.83 -29.33 2.62
N TYR A 14 14.61 -28.32 2.16
CA TYR A 14 14.14 -26.92 2.06
C TYR A 14 14.56 -26.21 0.77
N ALA A 15 13.59 -25.62 0.05
CA ALA A 15 13.81 -24.91 -1.20
C ALA A 15 14.28 -23.45 -1.02
N PHE A 16 14.03 -22.83 0.13
CA PHE A 16 14.40 -21.43 0.36
C PHE A 16 14.85 -21.18 1.80
N ARG A 17 15.79 -20.24 1.98
CA ARG A 17 16.34 -19.85 3.27
C ARG A 17 16.68 -18.36 3.30
N GLN A 18 16.27 -17.64 4.34
CA GLN A 18 16.58 -16.22 4.51
C GLN A 18 16.69 -15.82 5.98
N SER A 19 17.40 -14.74 6.30
CA SER A 19 17.40 -14.19 7.67
C SER A 19 16.02 -13.62 8.02
N TYR A 20 15.68 -13.68 9.30
CA TYR A 20 14.38 -13.16 9.78
C TYR A 20 14.20 -11.68 9.49
N SER A 21 15.24 -10.87 9.66
CA SER A 21 15.18 -9.43 9.40
C SER A 21 14.88 -9.10 7.94
N ILE A 22 15.55 -9.77 6.99
CA ILE A 22 15.34 -9.54 5.56
C ILE A 22 13.95 -10.05 5.13
N PHE A 23 13.56 -11.23 5.60
CA PHE A 23 12.24 -11.78 5.31
C PHE A 23 11.14 -10.87 5.85
N LEU A 24 11.22 -10.46 7.12
CA LEU A 24 10.25 -9.59 7.74
C LEU A 24 10.16 -8.25 7.03
N TYR A 25 11.29 -7.61 6.71
CA TYR A 25 11.29 -6.35 5.98
C TYR A 25 10.55 -6.46 4.64
N ARG A 26 10.73 -7.59 3.95
CA ARG A 26 10.11 -7.86 2.65
C ARG A 26 8.61 -8.16 2.73
N TYR A 27 8.17 -8.89 3.76
CA TYR A 27 6.80 -9.41 3.83
C TYR A 27 5.93 -8.80 4.94
N LYS A 28 6.43 -7.87 5.77
CA LYS A 28 5.68 -7.23 6.87
C LYS A 28 4.36 -6.57 6.46
N MET A 29 4.21 -6.19 5.19
CA MET A 29 2.98 -5.57 4.68
C MET A 29 1.81 -6.55 4.55
N LEU A 30 2.09 -7.85 4.61
CA LEU A 30 1.08 -8.91 4.51
C LEU A 30 0.25 -9.05 5.80
N ALA A 31 0.85 -8.76 6.96
CA ALA A 31 0.17 -8.80 8.26
C ALA A 31 -0.10 -7.40 8.80
N LYS A 32 -1.31 -7.17 9.34
CA LYS A 32 -1.69 -5.87 9.92
C LYS A 32 -0.89 -5.55 11.18
N GLU A 33 -0.51 -6.57 11.93
CA GLU A 33 0.17 -6.52 13.22
C GLU A 33 1.64 -6.10 13.06
N THR A 34 2.25 -6.47 11.93
CA THR A 34 3.66 -6.13 11.64
C THR A 34 3.81 -4.88 10.78
N TRP A 35 2.71 -4.38 10.21
CA TRP A 35 2.66 -3.17 9.41
C TRP A 35 2.30 -1.94 10.27
N PRO A 36 2.86 -0.74 10.02
CA PRO A 36 3.91 -0.40 9.06
C PRO A 36 5.33 -0.60 9.60
N SER A 37 5.46 -0.68 10.91
CA SER A 37 6.73 -0.78 11.62
C SER A 37 6.65 -1.87 12.68
N TRP A 38 7.66 -2.72 12.72
CA TRP A 38 7.80 -3.79 13.70
C TRP A 38 8.91 -3.45 14.68
N LYS A 39 8.61 -3.54 15.99
CA LYS A 39 9.55 -3.22 17.08
C LYS A 39 9.99 -4.43 17.90
N GLY A 40 9.36 -5.59 17.73
CA GLY A 40 9.66 -6.82 18.46
C GLY A 40 10.81 -7.63 17.84
N GLU A 41 10.98 -8.87 18.30
CA GLU A 41 11.98 -9.76 17.71
C GLU A 41 11.61 -10.09 16.25
N ALA A 42 12.60 -10.10 15.36
CA ALA A 42 12.35 -10.39 13.94
C ALA A 42 11.70 -11.78 13.74
N LYS A 43 12.05 -12.77 14.56
CA LYS A 43 11.50 -14.12 14.48
C LYS A 43 9.99 -14.15 14.78
N GLU A 44 9.55 -13.43 15.80
CA GLU A 44 8.13 -13.28 16.15
C GLU A 44 7.36 -12.56 15.04
N GLY A 45 7.93 -11.49 14.48
CA GLY A 45 7.31 -10.80 13.36
C GLY A 45 7.13 -11.71 12.14
N VAL A 46 8.12 -12.54 11.81
CA VAL A 46 7.99 -13.52 10.73
C VAL A 46 6.90 -14.56 11.03
N LYS A 47 6.78 -15.00 12.29
CA LYS A 47 5.72 -15.93 12.71
C LYS A 47 4.33 -15.33 12.47
N LEU A 48 4.09 -14.11 12.93
CA LEU A 48 2.82 -13.39 12.71
C LEU A 48 2.50 -13.23 11.23
N VAL A 49 3.51 -12.92 10.39
CA VAL A 49 3.31 -12.83 8.94
C VAL A 49 2.84 -14.17 8.38
N LEU A 50 3.52 -15.27 8.69
CA LEU A 50 3.15 -16.60 8.17
C LEU A 50 1.78 -17.06 8.66
N GLU A 51 1.43 -16.79 9.92
CA GLU A 51 0.12 -17.08 10.51
C GLU A 51 -0.98 -16.25 9.84
N SER A 52 -0.77 -14.94 9.64
CA SER A 52 -1.74 -14.07 8.96
C SER A 52 -2.05 -14.51 7.52
N GLN A 53 -1.07 -15.15 6.88
CA GLN A 53 -1.18 -15.65 5.50
C GLN A 53 -1.67 -17.10 5.43
N ASN A 54 -2.06 -17.69 6.57
CA ASN A 54 -2.51 -19.08 6.69
C ASN A 54 -1.54 -20.09 6.03
N ILE A 55 -0.24 -19.86 6.17
CA ILE A 55 0.76 -20.80 5.66
C ILE A 55 0.85 -21.98 6.64
N PRO A 56 0.69 -23.24 6.16
CA PRO A 56 0.83 -24.41 7.02
C PRO A 56 2.20 -24.47 7.68
N SER A 57 2.26 -24.84 8.96
CA SER A 57 3.52 -25.00 9.69
C SER A 57 4.44 -26.08 9.12
N GLU A 58 3.90 -27.00 8.33
CA GLU A 58 4.68 -28.02 7.62
C GLU A 58 5.51 -27.45 6.47
N GLU A 59 5.13 -26.29 5.94
CA GLU A 59 5.79 -25.69 4.77
C GLU A 59 7.00 -24.82 5.14
N TYR A 60 7.23 -24.58 6.43
CA TYR A 60 8.38 -23.81 6.88
C TYR A 60 8.99 -24.37 8.16
N ALA A 61 10.23 -23.99 8.43
CA ALA A 61 10.91 -24.31 9.67
C ALA A 61 11.72 -23.11 10.18
N PHE A 62 11.65 -22.88 11.48
CA PHE A 62 12.42 -21.84 12.15
C PHE A 62 13.79 -22.39 12.58
N GLY A 63 14.87 -21.80 12.08
CA GLY A 63 16.21 -22.02 12.64
C GLY A 63 16.52 -21.07 13.80
N LYS A 64 17.82 -20.95 14.13
CA LYS A 64 18.29 -19.98 15.12
C LYS A 64 18.18 -18.54 14.61
N THR A 65 18.61 -18.28 13.38
CA THR A 65 18.72 -16.92 12.82
C THR A 65 18.00 -16.74 11.47
N LYS A 66 17.47 -17.82 10.90
CA LYS A 66 16.96 -17.88 9.53
C LYS A 66 15.66 -18.69 9.46
N ILE A 67 14.76 -18.25 8.59
CA ILE A 67 13.57 -18.98 8.17
C ILE A 67 13.93 -19.89 7.00
N PHE A 68 13.34 -21.08 6.96
CA PHE A 68 13.47 -22.05 5.90
C PHE A 68 12.08 -22.38 5.36
N ILE A 69 11.91 -22.42 4.04
CA ILE A 69 10.65 -22.79 3.38
C ILE A 69 10.91 -24.08 2.60
N ARG A 70 10.02 -25.06 2.78
CA ARG A 70 10.13 -26.40 2.19
C ARG A 70 9.81 -26.38 0.72
N ASN A 71 8.59 -25.99 0.36
CA ASN A 71 8.10 -26.04 -1.00
C ASN A 71 8.32 -24.70 -1.73
N PRO A 72 8.90 -24.72 -2.95
CA PRO A 72 9.01 -23.50 -3.76
C PRO A 72 7.63 -22.91 -4.09
N LYS A 73 6.57 -23.74 -4.20
CA LYS A 73 5.21 -23.28 -4.47
C LYS A 73 4.71 -22.28 -3.42
N THR A 74 4.90 -22.60 -2.14
CA THR A 74 4.53 -21.72 -1.03
C THR A 74 5.24 -20.37 -1.09
N LEU A 75 6.53 -20.36 -1.47
CA LEU A 75 7.26 -19.11 -1.65
C LEU A 75 6.68 -18.27 -2.79
N PHE A 76 6.31 -18.90 -3.91
CA PHE A 76 5.68 -18.20 -5.03
C PHE A 76 4.33 -17.60 -4.63
N GLU A 77 3.50 -18.34 -3.91
CA GLU A 77 2.21 -17.84 -3.40
C GLU A 77 2.39 -16.62 -2.48
N ILE A 78 3.38 -16.64 -1.59
CA ILE A 78 3.68 -15.48 -0.72
C ILE A 78 4.15 -14.27 -1.55
N GLU A 79 4.96 -14.48 -2.60
CA GLU A 79 5.40 -13.41 -3.49
C GLU A 79 4.27 -12.81 -4.33
N GLU A 80 3.31 -13.63 -4.76
CA GLU A 80 2.12 -13.19 -5.47
C GLU A 80 1.25 -12.32 -4.55
N ARG A 81 0.90 -12.81 -3.36
CA ARG A 81 0.15 -12.02 -2.36
C ARG A 81 0.84 -10.71 -2.01
N ARG A 82 2.18 -10.72 -1.94
CA ARG A 82 2.97 -9.50 -1.71
C ARG A 82 2.79 -8.50 -2.84
N ARG A 83 2.79 -8.96 -4.09
CA ARG A 83 2.60 -8.10 -5.27
C ARG A 83 1.23 -7.46 -5.26
N ASP A 84 0.18 -8.25 -5.05
CA ASP A 84 -1.20 -7.76 -4.97
C ASP A 84 -1.33 -6.71 -3.86
N LYS A 85 -0.74 -6.99 -2.68
CA LYS A 85 -0.78 -6.05 -1.56
C LYS A 85 -0.06 -4.74 -1.86
N MET A 86 1.06 -4.79 -2.60
CA MET A 86 1.77 -3.58 -3.03
C MET A 86 0.92 -2.76 -4.01
N GLU A 87 0.22 -3.41 -4.92
CA GLU A 87 -0.69 -2.75 -5.86
C GLU A 87 -1.85 -2.08 -5.12
N ASP A 88 -2.48 -2.76 -4.17
CA ASP A 88 -3.54 -2.20 -3.32
C ASP A 88 -3.06 -0.94 -2.58
N LEU A 89 -1.86 -0.99 -1.98
CA LEU A 89 -1.28 0.13 -1.26
C LEU A 89 -0.97 1.30 -2.21
N ALA A 90 -0.46 1.02 -3.40
CA ALA A 90 -0.23 2.04 -4.42
C ALA A 90 -1.54 2.71 -4.86
N VAL A 91 -2.60 1.92 -5.10
CA VAL A 91 -3.93 2.42 -5.45
C VAL A 91 -4.49 3.28 -4.32
N MET A 92 -4.34 2.87 -3.05
CA MET A 92 -4.78 3.65 -1.90
C MET A 92 -4.09 5.03 -1.85
N ILE A 93 -2.76 5.06 -1.99
CA ILE A 93 -1.98 6.31 -2.01
C ILE A 93 -2.44 7.20 -3.16
N GLN A 94 -2.57 6.64 -4.36
CA GLN A 94 -3.03 7.36 -5.54
C GLN A 94 -4.46 7.92 -5.36
N LYS A 95 -5.37 7.14 -4.77
CA LYS A 95 -6.75 7.55 -4.51
C LYS A 95 -6.80 8.74 -3.54
N VAL A 96 -6.04 8.69 -2.45
CA VAL A 96 -5.94 9.80 -1.49
C VAL A 96 -5.40 11.06 -2.16
N TRP A 97 -4.32 10.94 -2.94
CA TRP A 97 -3.73 12.08 -3.65
C TRP A 97 -4.69 12.68 -4.69
N LYS A 98 -5.34 11.85 -5.51
CA LYS A 98 -6.32 12.30 -6.51
C LYS A 98 -7.48 13.04 -5.84
N GLY A 99 -7.98 12.51 -4.72
CA GLY A 99 -9.04 13.15 -3.93
C GLY A 99 -8.62 14.52 -3.40
N TRP A 100 -7.44 14.62 -2.79
CA TRP A 100 -6.89 15.88 -2.30
C TRP A 100 -6.72 16.90 -3.44
N LYS A 101 -6.15 16.49 -4.58
CA LYS A 101 -5.98 17.34 -5.75
C LYS A 101 -7.32 17.90 -6.25
N GLN A 102 -8.34 17.05 -6.36
CA GLN A 102 -9.66 17.47 -6.81
C GLN A 102 -10.33 18.44 -5.83
N LEU A 103 -10.17 18.21 -4.52
CA LEU A 103 -10.67 19.12 -3.49
C LEU A 103 -10.04 20.52 -3.62
N MET A 104 -8.74 20.59 -3.89
CA MET A 104 -8.04 21.87 -4.09
C MET A 104 -8.56 22.62 -5.33
N ILE A 105 -8.77 21.90 -6.44
CA ILE A 105 -9.35 22.48 -7.67
C ILE A 105 -10.77 22.99 -7.39
N TYR A 106 -11.61 22.18 -6.75
CA TYR A 106 -12.99 22.55 -6.41
C TYR A 106 -13.06 23.81 -5.55
N LYS A 107 -12.24 23.90 -4.50
CA LYS A 107 -12.18 25.08 -3.62
C LYS A 107 -11.86 26.35 -4.42
N LYS A 108 -10.87 26.28 -5.32
CA LYS A 108 -10.50 27.41 -6.20
C LYS A 108 -11.66 27.80 -7.12
N MET A 109 -12.29 26.84 -7.78
CA MET A 109 -13.43 27.09 -8.67
C MET A 109 -14.61 27.72 -7.92
N LYS A 110 -14.94 27.19 -6.73
CA LYS A 110 -16.00 27.72 -5.87
C LYS A 110 -15.75 29.17 -5.48
N GLN A 111 -14.52 29.49 -5.07
CA GLN A 111 -14.17 30.88 -4.72
C GLN A 111 -14.32 31.82 -5.92
N SER A 112 -13.78 31.44 -7.08
CA SER A 112 -13.94 32.24 -8.30
C SER A 112 -15.41 32.44 -8.69
N GLN A 113 -16.23 31.40 -8.58
CA GLN A 113 -17.66 31.47 -8.89
C GLN A 113 -18.40 32.45 -7.95
N ILE A 114 -18.10 32.42 -6.65
CA ILE A 114 -18.69 33.35 -5.68
C ILE A 114 -18.34 34.79 -6.04
N VAL A 115 -17.08 35.07 -6.37
CA VAL A 115 -16.62 36.42 -6.74
C VAL A 115 -17.30 36.90 -8.03
N ILE A 116 -17.34 36.06 -9.07
CA ILE A 116 -17.97 36.40 -10.35
C ILE A 116 -19.47 36.67 -10.16
N SER A 117 -20.18 35.77 -9.46
CA SER A 117 -21.62 35.91 -9.23
C SER A 117 -21.97 37.10 -8.36
N ALA A 118 -21.16 37.44 -7.35
CA ALA A 118 -21.33 38.66 -6.55
C ALA A 118 -21.15 39.91 -7.40
N ARG A 119 -20.10 39.97 -8.23
CA ARG A 119 -19.86 41.09 -9.15
C ARG A 119 -21.00 41.25 -10.16
N TYR A 120 -21.42 40.15 -10.79
CA TYR A 120 -22.52 40.18 -11.76
C TYR A 120 -23.84 40.65 -11.14
N ARG A 121 -24.20 40.15 -9.95
CA ARG A 121 -25.39 40.62 -9.22
C ARG A 121 -25.32 42.10 -8.89
N GLY A 122 -24.16 42.58 -8.40
CA GLY A 122 -23.94 44.00 -8.13
C GLY A 122 -24.09 44.86 -9.39
N TYR A 123 -23.49 44.44 -10.51
CA TYR A 123 -23.67 45.09 -11.81
C TYR A 123 -25.13 45.12 -12.25
N TRP A 124 -25.85 44.00 -12.13
CA TRP A 124 -27.24 43.88 -12.57
C TRP A 124 -28.19 44.77 -11.75
N VAL A 125 -28.00 44.83 -10.42
CA VAL A 125 -28.70 45.76 -9.53
C VAL A 125 -28.37 47.20 -9.90
N SER A 126 -27.08 47.52 -10.10
CA SER A 126 -26.70 48.87 -10.51
C SER A 126 -27.31 49.25 -11.86
N TYR A 127 -27.38 48.31 -12.80
CA TYR A 127 -27.98 48.54 -14.10
C TYR A 127 -29.49 48.78 -14.00
N HIS A 128 -30.22 48.01 -13.20
CA HIS A 128 -31.68 48.18 -13.03
C HIS A 128 -32.08 49.33 -12.11
N VAL A 129 -31.23 49.70 -11.14
CA VAL A 129 -31.49 50.79 -10.18
C VAL A 129 -30.98 52.14 -10.72
N TYR A 130 -29.85 52.15 -11.45
CA TYR A 130 -29.21 53.38 -11.94
C TYR A 130 -29.16 53.52 -13.48
N GLY A 131 -29.75 52.61 -14.25
CA GLY A 131 -30.01 52.79 -15.69
C GLY A 131 -31.48 52.49 -16.00
N TRP A 132 -32.35 53.41 -16.44
CA TRP A 132 -32.18 54.67 -17.16
C TRP A 132 -33.26 55.67 -16.69
N ASN A 133 -32.85 56.79 -16.10
CA ASN A 133 -33.52 58.08 -16.28
C ASN A 133 -32.52 58.95 -17.06
N GLY A 134 -32.64 58.99 -18.39
CA GLY A 134 -31.83 59.86 -19.27
C GLY A 134 -30.98 59.14 -20.28
#